data_AF-A0A7K2XKN8-F1
#
_entry.id   AF-A0A7K2XKN8-F1
#
_cell.length_a   1.000
_cell.length_b   1.000
_cell.length_c   1.000
_cell.angle_alpha   90.00
_cell.angle_beta   90.00
_cell.angle_gamma   90.00
#
_symmetry.space_group_name_H-M   'P 1'
#
loop_
_entity.id
_entity.type
_entity.pdbx_description
1 polymer ?
#
loop_
_entity_poly.entity_id
_entity_poly.type
_entity_poly.pdbx_seq_one_letter_code
_entity_poly.pdbx_strand_id
1 'polypeptide(L)' 'MRPAADRLAELLGHFVTGPPPVRLRAWDGSTAGPADAPLVSLRSPAVLRRLLWQPGELGLAEA' A
#
# COMPACT_ATOMS: atom_id res chain seq x y z
N MET A 1 -17.52 -3.60 8.09
CA MET A 1 -16.17 -4.22 7.98
C MET A 1 -15.18 -3.12 7.65
N ARG A 2 -13.98 -3.11 8.25
CA ARG A 2 -12.98 -2.08 7.95
C ARG A 2 -12.34 -2.39 6.57
N PRO A 3 -12.27 -1.42 5.63
CA PRO A 3 -11.71 -1.63 4.30
C PRO A 3 -10.27 -2.15 4.34
N ALA A 4 -9.86 -2.95 3.35
CA ALA A 4 -8.50 -3.48 3.31
C ALA A 4 -7.47 -2.37 3.13
N ALA A 5 -7.76 -1.32 2.35
CA ALA A 5 -6.84 -0.20 2.13
C ALA A 5 -6.49 0.57 3.42
N ASP A 6 -7.45 0.75 4.33
CA ASP A 6 -7.20 1.43 5.61
C ASP A 6 -6.25 0.63 6.50
N ARG A 7 -6.45 -0.69 6.57
CA ARG A 7 -5.55 -1.58 7.33
C ARG A 7 -4.14 -1.58 6.76
N LEU A 8 -4.02 -1.47 5.43
CA LEU A 8 -2.73 -1.42 4.76
C LEU A 8 -2.02 -0.09 5.01
N ALA A 9 -2.74 1.03 4.95
CA ALA A 9 -2.19 2.36 5.25
C ALA A 9 -1.71 2.45 6.70
N GLU A 10 -2.47 1.90 7.65
CA GLU A 10 -2.08 1.78 9.05
C GLU A 10 -0.81 0.94 9.23
N LEU A 11 -0.71 -0.22 8.55
CA LEU A 11 0.48 -1.07 8.57
C LEU A 11 1.70 -0.35 8.00
N LEU A 12 1.57 0.34 6.87
CA LEU A 12 2.66 1.14 6.30
C LEU A 12 3.11 2.27 7.24
N GLY A 13 2.19 2.91 7.95
CA GLY A 13 2.52 3.94 8.95
C GLY A 13 3.45 3.46 10.07
N HIS A 14 3.56 2.14 10.31
CA HIS A 14 4.53 1.58 11.26
C HIS A 14 5.94 1.45 10.67
N PHE A 15 6.08 1.40 9.35
CA PHE A 15 7.36 1.23 8.65
C PHE A 15 7.89 2.54 8.04
N VAL A 16 7.04 3.53 7.82
CA VAL A 16 7.41 4.83 7.24
C VAL A 16 7.14 5.93 8.26
N THR A 17 8.11 6.81 8.50
CA THR A 17 7.91 8.00 9.33
C THR A 17 7.26 9.11 8.51
N GLY A 18 6.02 9.50 8.84
CA GLY A 18 5.27 10.57 8.16
C GLY A 18 4.06 10.06 7.36
N PRO A 19 3.29 10.96 6.72
CA PRO A 19 2.18 10.56 5.87
C PRO A 19 2.69 9.67 4.73
N PRO A 20 2.00 8.56 4.40
CA PRO A 20 2.44 7.65 3.35
C PRO A 20 2.58 8.42 2.03
N PRO A 21 3.74 8.37 1.36
CA PRO A 21 3.99 9.12 0.13
C PRO A 21 3.25 8.53 -1.08
N VAL A 22 2.36 7.57 -0.85
CA VAL A 22 1.64 6.80 -1.87
C VAL A 22 0.17 6.65 -1.49
N ARG A 23 -0.68 6.59 -2.52
CA ARG A 23 -2.07 6.19 -2.43
C ARG A 23 -2.16 4.69 -2.63
N LEU A 24 -2.85 3.97 -1.76
CA LEU A 24 -3.04 2.52 -1.88
C LEU A 24 -4.42 2.21 -2.44
N ARG A 25 -4.49 1.23 -3.35
CA ARG A 25 -5.73 0.55 -3.73
C ARG A 25 -5.62 -0.92 -3.39
N ALA A 26 -6.56 -1.43 -2.60
CA ALA A 26 -6.60 -2.82 -2.22
C ALA A 26 -7.41 -3.67 -3.20
N TRP A 27 -7.28 -4.99 -3.06
CA TRP A 27 -7.94 -6.00 -3.90
C TRP A 27 -9.47 -6.00 -3.74
N ASP A 28 -10.00 -5.46 -2.65
CA ASP A 28 -11.45 -5.26 -2.42
C ASP A 28 -11.98 -3.98 -3.09
N GLY A 29 -11.12 -3.26 -3.82
CA GLY A 29 -11.45 -2.00 -4.50
C GLY A 29 -11.36 -0.76 -3.62
N SER A 30 -11.12 -0.91 -2.31
CA SER A 30 -10.97 0.23 -1.40
C SER A 30 -9.66 0.99 -1.65
N THR A 31 -9.63 2.27 -1.30
CA THR A 31 -8.44 3.12 -1.44
C THR A 31 -8.15 3.93 -0.19
N ALA A 32 -6.88 4.12 0.15
CA ALA A 32 -6.44 4.91 1.30
C ALA A 32 -5.17 5.72 0.96
N GLY A 33 -4.97 6.87 1.60
CA GLY A 33 -3.83 7.77 1.37
C GLY A 33 -4.17 9.04 0.59
N PRO A 34 -3.19 9.93 0.37
CA PRO A 34 -3.40 11.23 -0.25
C PRO A 34 -3.87 11.10 -1.70
N ALA A 35 -4.77 11.99 -2.14
CA ALA A 35 -5.30 11.96 -3.51
C ALA A 35 -4.23 12.27 -4.56
N ASP A 36 -3.27 13.13 -4.21
CA ASP A 36 -2.18 13.62 -5.07
C ASP A 36 -0.93 12.72 -5.05
N ALA A 37 -0.97 11.61 -4.29
CA ALA A 37 0.14 10.68 -4.19
C ALA A 37 0.08 9.59 -5.28
N PRO A 38 1.23 9.08 -5.76
CA PRO A 38 1.29 7.95 -6.69
C PRO A 38 0.46 6.75 -6.23
N LEU A 39 -0.31 6.15 -7.14
CA LEU A 39 -1.23 5.05 -6.82
C LEU A 39 -0.53 3.68 -6.91
N VAL A 40 -0.46 2.98 -5.79
CA VAL A 40 -0.01 1.58 -5.69
C VAL A 40 -1.23 0.67 -5.58
N SER A 41 -1.44 -0.17 -6.58
CA SER A 41 -2.55 -1.14 -6.61
C SER A 41 -2.11 -2.54 -6.20
N LEU A 42 -2.62 -3.02 -5.06
CA LEU A 42 -2.40 -4.36 -4.57
C LEU A 42 -3.49 -5.29 -5.11
N ARG A 43 -3.15 -6.04 -6.16
CA ARG A 43 -4.07 -6.98 -6.83
C ARG A 43 -4.36 -8.26 -6.02
N SER A 44 -3.56 -8.55 -4.99
CA SER A 44 -3.74 -9.74 -4.14
C SER A 44 -3.11 -9.57 -2.76
N PRO A 45 -3.68 -10.15 -1.68
CA PRO A 45 -3.07 -10.19 -0.35
C PRO A 45 -1.69 -10.87 -0.32
N ALA A 46 -1.41 -11.77 -1.27
CA ALA A 46 -0.12 -12.46 -1.35
C ALA A 46 1.03 -11.49 -1.69
N VAL A 47 0.76 -10.44 -2.46
CA VAL A 47 1.74 -9.39 -2.82
C VAL A 47 2.18 -8.63 -1.56
N LEU A 48 1.25 -8.34 -0.65
CA LEU A 48 1.57 -7.70 0.63
C LEU A 48 2.54 -8.54 1.45
N ARG A 49 2.31 -9.85 1.54
CA ARG A 49 3.21 -10.74 2.28
C ARG A 49 4.62 -10.67 1.68
N ARG A 50 4.75 -10.77 0.35
CA ARG A 50 6.06 -10.65 -0.30
C ARG A 50 6.74 -9.31 0.01
N LEU A 51 5.98 -8.22 0.02
CA LEU A 51 6.48 -6.88 0.35
C LEU A 51 7.03 -6.76 1.77
N LEU A 52 6.34 -7.33 2.75
CA LEU A 52 6.76 -7.26 4.15
C LEU A 52 8.05 -8.05 4.41
N TRP A 53 8.32 -9.09 3.63
CA TRP A 53 9.53 -9.91 3.76
C TRP A 53 10.68 -9.44 2.85
N GLN A 54 10.39 -8.75 1.75
CA GLN A 54 11.37 -8.20 0.80
C GLN A 54 10.92 -6.84 0.26
N PRO A 55 10.98 -5.76 1.06
CA PRO A 55 10.46 -4.45 0.67
C PRO A 55 11.28 -3.76 -0.44
N GLY A 56 12.49 -4.24 -0.73
CA GLY A 56 13.40 -3.64 -1.71
C GLY A 56 13.01 -3.80 -3.19
N GLU A 57 12.04 -4.66 -3.52
CA GLU A 57 11.72 -4.98 -4.93
C GLU A 57 10.61 -4.12 -5.55
N LEU A 58 9.89 -3.30 -4.77
CA LEU A 58 8.85 -2.39 -5.29
C LEU A 58 9.29 -0.94 -5.44
N GLY A 59 10.59 -0.65 -5.30
CA GLY A 59 11.12 0.71 -5.41
C GLY A 59 10.93 1.39 -6.78
N LEU A 60 10.67 0.64 -7.87
CA LEU A 60 10.75 1.19 -9.24
C LEU A 60 9.86 0.49 -10.29
N ALA A 61 8.76 -0.14 -9.91
CA ALA A 61 7.81 -0.64 -10.92
C ALA A 61 6.78 0.45 -11.26
N GLU A 62 7.27 1.58 -11.76
CA GLU A 62 6.47 2.44 -12.63
C GLU A 62 6.41 1.71 -13.99
N ALA A 63 5.22 1.22 -14.33
CA ALA A 63 4.85 0.78 -15.67
C ALA A 63 3.35 0.95 -15.85
#